data_AF-A0A9E5IRH9-F1
#
_entry.id   AF-A0A9E5IRH9-F1
#
_cell.length_a   1.000
_cell.length_b   1.000
_cell.length_c   1.000
_cell.angle_alpha   90.00
_cell.angle_beta   90.00
_cell.angle_gamma   90.00
#
_symmetry.space_group_name_H-M   'P 1'
#
loop_
_entity.id
_entity.type
_entity.pdbx_description
1 polymer ?
#
loop_
_entity_poly.entity_id
_entity_poly.type
_entity_poly.pdbx_seq_one_letter_code
_entity_poly.pdbx_strand_id
1 'polypeptide(L)'
;MPNAAQTAAPQILLCLKWGKRYGSDYVNRTYAMAMRNTSRPLRVVCFTDDPAGIRPEVDVKPMPPASSFSKRAASSPTAPTTPFTPATRSTANSTTARR
;
A
#
# COMPACT_ATOMS: atom_id res chain seq x y z
N MET A 1 -15.80 -2.22 -16.62
CA MET A 1 -14.80 -3.29 -16.74
C MET A 1 -13.68 -3.00 -15.75
N PRO A 2 -13.30 -3.91 -14.84
CA PRO A 2 -12.16 -3.68 -13.95
C PRO A 2 -10.89 -3.50 -14.79
N ASN A 3 -10.10 -2.48 -14.45
CA ASN A 3 -8.93 -2.04 -15.18
C ASN A 3 -7.83 -3.13 -15.17
N ALA A 4 -7.42 -3.60 -16.35
CA ALA A 4 -6.40 -4.63 -16.56
C ALA A 4 -5.05 -4.31 -15.88
N ALA A 5 -4.78 -3.03 -15.59
CA ALA A 5 -3.57 -2.58 -14.90
C ALA A 5 -3.45 -3.03 -13.44
N GLN A 6 -4.53 -3.46 -12.80
CA GLN A 6 -4.46 -3.85 -11.39
C GLN A 6 -3.76 -5.21 -11.17
N THR A 7 -3.55 -6.01 -12.22
CA THR A 7 -3.18 -7.43 -12.20
C THR A 7 -1.78 -7.74 -11.64
N ALA A 8 -0.90 -6.74 -11.55
CA ALA A 8 0.52 -6.97 -11.22
C ALA A 8 0.84 -7.06 -9.71
N ALA A 9 0.03 -6.46 -8.84
CA ALA A 9 0.29 -6.45 -7.39
C ALA A 9 -0.58 -7.49 -6.64
N PRO A 10 -0.05 -8.17 -5.61
CA PRO A 10 -0.83 -9.07 -4.77
C PRO A 10 -1.93 -8.29 -4.05
N GLN A 11 -3.16 -8.80 -4.09
CA GLN A 11 -4.28 -8.15 -3.42
C GLN A 11 -4.25 -8.51 -1.94
N ILE A 12 -4.29 -7.51 -1.06
CA ILE A 12 -4.24 -7.72 0.39
C ILE A 12 -5.54 -7.21 1.00
N LEU A 13 -6.24 -8.09 1.72
CA LEU A 13 -7.35 -7.73 2.60
C LEU A 13 -6.80 -7.58 4.02
N LEU A 14 -6.85 -6.36 4.56
CA LEU A 14 -6.46 -6.09 5.93
C LEU A 14 -7.69 -6.03 6.83
N CYS A 15 -7.73 -6.86 7.87
CA CYS A 15 -8.73 -6.81 8.93
C CYS A 15 -8.11 -6.40 10.25
N LEU A 16 -8.80 -5.54 11.01
CA LEU A 16 -8.41 -5.17 12.37
C LEU A 16 -9.51 -5.61 13.33
N LYS A 17 -9.20 -6.55 14.23
CA LYS A 17 -10.08 -6.99 15.30
C LYS A 17 -9.47 -6.55 16.63
N TRP A 18 -10.08 -5.54 17.25
CA TRP A 18 -9.69 -5.05 18.57
C TRP A 18 -10.76 -5.36 19.62
N GLY A 19 -10.33 -5.90 20.75
CA GLY A 19 -11.20 -6.26 21.87
C GLY A 19 -12.07 -7.51 21.62
N LYS A 20 -13.07 -7.68 22.50
CA LYS A 20 -13.93 -8.88 22.57
C LYS A 20 -15.33 -8.70 21.97
N ARG A 21 -15.69 -7.49 21.53
CA ARG A 21 -17.05 -7.19 21.03
C ARG A 21 -17.41 -7.98 19.77
N TYR A 22 -16.42 -8.25 18.91
CA TYR A 22 -16.59 -9.04 17.70
C TYR A 22 -15.78 -10.34 17.83
N GLY A 23 -16.47 -11.48 17.72
CA GLY A 23 -15.86 -12.81 17.73
C GLY A 23 -15.05 -13.11 16.46
N SER A 24 -14.31 -14.22 16.47
CA SER A 24 -13.55 -14.68 15.30
C SER A 24 -14.43 -15.11 14.13
N ASP A 25 -15.70 -15.44 14.36
CA ASP A 25 -16.69 -15.70 13.30
C ASP A 25 -16.83 -14.57 12.27
N TYR A 26 -16.69 -13.31 12.71
CA TYR A 26 -16.74 -12.16 11.80
C TYR A 26 -15.55 -12.15 10.82
N VAL A 27 -14.36 -12.49 11.32
CA VAL A 27 -13.14 -12.60 10.49
C VAL A 27 -13.30 -13.75 9.50
N ASN A 28 -13.80 -14.90 9.97
CA ASN A 28 -14.02 -16.08 9.14
C ASN A 28 -15.05 -15.83 8.04
N ARG A 29 -16.14 -15.13 8.36
CA ARG A 29 -17.17 -14.75 7.38
C ARG A 29 -16.62 -13.74 6.37
N THR A 30 -15.81 -12.80 6.82
CA THR A 30 -15.15 -11.81 5.94
C THR A 30 -14.19 -12.50 4.96
N TYR A 31 -13.38 -13.46 5.44
CA TYR A 31 -12.55 -14.30 4.58
C TYR A 31 -13.38 -15.05 3.53
N ALA A 32 -14.47 -15.71 3.94
CA ALA A 32 -15.34 -16.46 3.02
C ALA A 32 -16.01 -15.55 1.96
N MET A 33 -16.43 -14.35 2.36
CA MET A 33 -16.99 -13.35 1.44
C MET A 33 -15.95 -12.82 0.46
N ALA A 34 -14.72 -12.56 0.93
CA ALA A 34 -13.66 -12.05 0.07
C ALA A 34 -13.21 -13.10 -0.97
N MET A 35 -13.08 -14.37 -0.55
CA MET A 35 -12.66 -15.46 -1.44
C MET A 35 -13.67 -15.77 -2.55
N ARG A 36 -14.98 -15.73 -2.27
CA ARG A 36 -16.00 -16.02 -3.29
C ARG A 36 -16.24 -14.85 -4.26
N ASN A 37 -15.87 -13.62 -3.87
CA ASN A 37 -16.10 -12.41 -4.68
C ASN A 37 -14.85 -11.93 -5.43
N THR A 38 -13.68 -12.56 -5.21
CA THR A 38 -12.41 -12.14 -5.80
C THR A 38 -11.83 -13.29 -6.63
N SER A 39 -11.65 -13.08 -7.93
CA SER A 39 -11.02 -14.07 -8.82
C SER A 39 -9.49 -14.05 -8.79
N ARG A 40 -8.91 -13.11 -8.04
CA ARG A 40 -7.47 -12.85 -7.98
C ARG A 40 -6.87 -13.46 -6.72
N PRO A 41 -5.56 -13.78 -6.73
CA PRO A 41 -4.85 -14.21 -5.52
C PRO A 41 -4.98 -13.16 -4.42
N LEU A 42 -5.68 -13.51 -3.34
CA LEU A 42 -5.96 -12.65 -2.21
C LEU A 42 -5.19 -13.14 -0.98
N ARG A 43 -4.38 -12.27 -0.40
CA ARG A 43 -3.78 -12.50 0.92
C ARG A 43 -4.62 -11.79 1.97
N VAL A 44 -5.10 -12.53 2.97
CA VAL A 44 -5.87 -11.97 4.08
C VAL A 44 -4.98 -11.88 5.32
N VAL A 45 -4.85 -10.67 5.87
CA VAL A 45 -4.06 -10.40 7.09
C VAL A 45 -4.98 -9.82 8.15
N CYS A 46 -4.99 -10.41 9.34
CA CYS A 46 -5.78 -9.92 10.47
C CYS A 46 -4.89 -9.50 11.62
N PHE A 47 -5.00 -8.24 12.03
CA PHE A 47 -4.41 -7.74 13.27
C PHE A 47 -5.38 -7.97 14.42
N THR A 48 -4.98 -8.74 15.42
CA THR A 48 -5.80 -8.98 16.60
C THR A 48 -4.97 -9.25 17.85
N ASP A 49 -5.60 -9.06 19.00
CA ASP A 49 -5.07 -9.42 20.32
C ASP A 49 -5.35 -10.89 20.66
N ASP A 50 -6.43 -11.45 20.12
CA ASP A 50 -6.89 -12.82 20.40
C ASP A 50 -7.07 -13.61 19.09
N PRO A 51 -6.16 -14.56 18.77
CA PRO A 51 -6.23 -15.38 17.58
C PRO A 51 -7.24 -16.54 17.68
N ALA A 52 -7.89 -16.74 18.83
CA ALA A 52 -8.73 -17.91 19.07
C ALA A 52 -9.91 -18.01 18.08
N GLY A 53 -10.03 -19.18 17.44
CA GLY A 53 -11.11 -19.48 16.49
C GLY A 53 -10.99 -18.81 15.13
N ILE A 54 -9.88 -18.10 14.85
CA ILE A 54 -9.60 -17.59 13.51
C ILE A 54 -9.09 -18.74 12.65
N ARG A 55 -9.58 -18.78 11.41
CA ARG A 55 -9.16 -19.72 10.38
C ARG A 55 -7.64 -19.68 10.13
N PRO A 56 -6.97 -20.85 9.97
CA PRO A 56 -5.52 -20.91 9.76
C PRO A 56 -5.06 -20.30 8.43
N GLU A 57 -5.97 -20.12 7.46
CA GLU A 57 -5.66 -19.48 6.18
C GLU A 57 -5.49 -17.94 6.29
N VAL A 58 -5.90 -17.34 7.41
CA VAL A 58 -5.73 -15.91 7.67
C VAL A 58 -4.39 -15.69 8.35
N ASP A 59 -3.56 -14.79 7.81
CA ASP A 59 -2.30 -14.41 8.45
C ASP A 59 -2.59 -13.51 9.65
N VAL A 60 -2.56 -14.09 10.84
CA VAL A 60 -2.83 -13.36 12.09
C VAL A 60 -1.55 -12.71 12.60
N LYS A 61 -1.64 -11.41 12.88
CA LYS A 61 -0.55 -10.62 13.46
C LYS A 61 -1.01 -9.95 14.76
N PRO A 62 -0.14 -9.86 15.77
CA PRO A 62 -0.45 -9.09 16.97
C PRO A 62 -0.53 -7.60 16.62
N MET A 63 -1.42 -6.88 17.28
CA MET A 63 -1.53 -5.44 17.10
C MET A 63 -0.23 -4.76 17.57
N PRO A 64 0.38 -3.88 16.78
CA PRO A 64 1.55 -3.14 17.21
C PRO A 64 1.23 -2.20 18.39
N PRO A 65 2.17 -1.99 19.32
CA PRO A 65 1.96 -1.15 20.50
C PRO A 65 1.72 0.30 20.11
N ALA A 66 0.90 1.05 20.88
CA ALA A 66 0.56 2.45 20.58
C ALA A 66 1.79 3.36 20.38
N SER A 67 2.91 3.06 21.04
CA SER A 67 4.18 3.78 20.91
C SER A 67 4.81 3.68 19.51
N SER A 68 4.49 2.65 18.72
CA SER A 68 5.06 2.49 17.37
C SER A 68 4.49 3.46 16.35
N PHE A 69 3.32 4.06 16.60
CA PHE A 69 2.70 5.04 15.70
C PHE A 69 3.25 6.46 15.89
N SER A 70 3.96 6.72 16.99
CA SER A 70 4.52 8.04 17.32
C SER A 70 5.75 8.39 16.47
N LYS A 71 6.44 7.39 15.89
CA LYS A 71 7.62 7.61 15.06
C LYS A 71 7.21 7.95 13.62
N ARG A 72 6.81 9.20 13.38
CA ARG A 72 6.99 9.78 12.04
C ARG A 72 8.49 9.69 11.77
N ALA A 73 8.88 8.84 10.83
CA ALA A 73 10.27 8.71 10.41
C ALA A 73 10.72 10.06 9.85
N ALA A 74 11.35 10.87 10.69
CA ALA A 74 12.27 11.91 10.25
C ALA A 74 13.48 11.21 9.63
N SER A 75 13.30 10.69 8.43
CA SER A 75 14.38 10.24 7.57
C SER A 75 13.92 10.29 6.12
N SER A 76 13.53 11.49 5.67
CA SER A 76 13.84 11.85 4.29
C SER A 76 15.33 12.23 4.28
N PRO A 77 16.23 11.50 3.60
CA PRO A 77 17.46 12.13 3.16
C PRO A 77 17.04 13.29 2.24
N THR A 78 17.49 14.48 2.58
CA THR A 78 17.38 15.71 1.78
C THR A 78 17.59 15.42 0.30
N ALA A 79 16.51 15.48 -0.49
CA ALA A 79 16.63 15.80 -1.91
C ALA A 79 16.86 17.31 -1.99
N PRO A 80 18.02 17.81 -2.47
CA PRO A 80 18.16 19.23 -2.72
C PRO A 80 17.16 19.59 -3.81
N THR A 81 16.24 20.51 -3.49
CA THR A 81 15.36 21.17 -4.43
C THR A 81 16.24 21.88 -5.45
N THR A 82 16.58 21.22 -6.56
CA THR A 82 17.12 21.92 -7.72
C THR A 82 16.03 22.87 -8.21
N PRO A 83 16.23 24.20 -8.21
CA PRO A 83 15.29 25.10 -8.83
C PRO A 83 15.20 24.71 -10.31
N PHE A 84 13.96 24.55 -10.77
CA PHE A 84 13.61 24.29 -12.15
C PHE A 84 14.34 25.31 -13.04
N THR A 85 15.45 24.92 -13.64
CA THR A 85 16.21 25.78 -14.55
C THR A 85 15.51 25.67 -15.90
N PRO A 86 14.85 26.74 -16.41
CA PRO A 86 14.26 26.68 -17.73
C PRO A 86 15.39 26.56 -18.75
N ALA A 87 15.33 25.51 -19.58
CA ALA A 87 16.29 25.27 -20.65
C ALA A 87 16.33 26.48 -21.60
N THR A 88 17.43 27.21 -21.58
CA THR A 88 17.74 28.23 -22.60
C THR A 88 17.93 27.50 -23.92
N ARG A 89 16.94 27.59 -24.82
CA ARG A 89 17.04 27.10 -26.19
C ARG A 89 18.01 28.00 -26.96
N SER A 90 19.28 27.61 -26.94
CA SER A 90 20.32 28.10 -27.84
C SER A 90 20.00 27.62 -29.25
N THR A 91 19.46 28.51 -30.10
CA THR A 91 19.53 28.35 -31.55
C THR A 91 20.66 29.25 -32.03
N ALA A 92 21.87 28.70 -32.01
CA ALA A 92 22.96 29.20 -32.83
C ALA A 92 22.68 28.79 -34.29
N ASN A 93 22.45 29.77 -35.17
CA ASN A 93 22.69 29.59 -36.60
C ASN A 93 23.72 30.64 -37.02
N SER A 94 24.94 30.15 -37.15
CA SER A 94 26.13 30.82 -37.64
C SER A 94 26.13 30.94 -39.16
N THR A 95 26.59 32.10 -39.63
CA THR A 95 27.43 32.30 -40.83
C THR A 95 26.77 32.29 -42.21
N THR A 96 26.95 33.41 -42.93
CA THR A 96 27.51 33.54 -44.32
C THR A 96 27.03 34.89 -44.87
N ALA A 97 27.82 35.97 -44.81
CA ALA A 97 28.83 36.40 -45.79
C ALA A 97 28.26 36.91 -47.14
N ARG A 98 28.72 38.11 -47.54
CA ARG A 98 28.51 38.83 -48.83
C ARG A 98 27.07 39.34 -49.03
N ARG A 99 26.81 40.59 -49.42
CA ARG A 99 27.52 41.53 -50.29
C ARG A 99 27.00 42.94 -50.03
#